data_AF-A0A7S3JXJ3-F1
#
_entry.id   AF-A0A7S3JXJ3-F1
#
_cell.length_a   1.000
_cell.length_b   1.000
_cell.length_c   1.000
_cell.angle_alpha   90.00
_cell.angle_beta   90.00
_cell.angle_gamma   90.00
#
_symmetry.space_group_name_H-M   'P 1'
#
loop_
_entity.id
_entity.type
_entity.pdbx_description
1 polymer ?
#
loop_
_entity_poly.entity_id
_entity_poly.type
_entity_poly.pdbx_seq_one_letter_code
_entity_poly.pdbx_strand_id
1 'polypeptide(L)'
;MISPSWMTEDRDEEKAEEEKESIMSAESEGITPKKRKTQSLDSTANERTALTESIASDDDGDNDDDDDDDEEIQDDASAMDAAVSGLHSKIMNDNPTADELVSEVRAVQTFCALPRNERAFLLLAALYYEDTERLLSPPKSADKQVLIALLKECGANGLICGLEKIATVTNSLLAPKFPILLKFLYDADVLEEQQLLQWYKAEPNRDIDLPEAVSDSDHSALLKATLPFIKWLEEADEEDDDDDDDDDDDD
;
A
#
# COMPACT_ATOMS: atom_id res chain seq x y z
N MET A 1 -34.62 3.85 -53.78
CA MET A 1 -35.45 3.61 -52.59
C MET A 1 -34.59 3.98 -51.41
N ILE A 2 -34.86 5.15 -50.81
CA ILE A 2 -34.06 5.74 -49.73
C ILE A 2 -34.88 5.51 -48.46
N SER A 3 -34.38 4.68 -47.56
CA SER A 3 -35.00 4.45 -46.25
C SER A 3 -34.79 5.67 -45.36
N PRO A 4 -35.83 6.17 -44.65
CA PRO A 4 -35.69 7.32 -43.76
C PRO A 4 -34.86 7.02 -42.50
N SER A 5 -33.99 7.96 -42.14
CA SER A 5 -33.03 7.91 -41.01
C SER A 5 -33.63 8.21 -39.63
N TRP A 6 -34.93 7.95 -39.42
CA TRP A 6 -35.59 8.08 -38.10
C TRP A 6 -36.02 6.73 -37.51
N MET A 7 -35.77 5.63 -38.23
CA MET A 7 -36.21 4.28 -37.86
C MET A 7 -35.12 3.48 -37.11
N THR A 8 -34.05 4.16 -36.68
CA THR A 8 -32.85 3.53 -36.10
C THR A 8 -32.74 3.75 -34.59
N GLU A 9 -33.28 4.85 -34.08
CA GLU A 9 -33.24 5.19 -32.65
C GLU A 9 -34.22 4.31 -31.83
N ASP A 10 -35.41 4.03 -32.36
CA ASP A 10 -36.39 3.14 -31.68
C ASP A 10 -35.86 1.70 -31.50
N ARG A 11 -34.95 1.26 -32.38
CA ARG A 11 -34.44 -0.12 -32.38
C ARG A 11 -33.32 -0.33 -31.35
N ASP A 12 -32.61 0.73 -30.99
CA ASP A 12 -31.57 0.69 -29.98
C ASP A 12 -32.17 0.82 -28.56
N GLU A 13 -33.30 1.50 -28.43
CA GLU A 13 -34.07 1.61 -27.17
C GLU A 13 -34.80 0.29 -26.82
N GLU A 14 -35.42 -0.37 -27.80
CA GLU A 14 -36.06 -1.69 -27.63
C GLU A 14 -35.03 -2.78 -27.23
N LYS A 15 -33.79 -2.67 -27.73
CA LYS A 15 -32.70 -3.60 -27.41
C LYS A 15 -32.11 -3.37 -26.02
N ALA A 16 -32.09 -2.13 -25.55
CA ALA A 16 -31.65 -1.78 -24.20
C ALA A 16 -32.67 -2.20 -23.12
N GLU A 17 -33.97 -2.25 -23.45
CA GLU A 17 -35.01 -2.76 -22.55
C GLU A 17 -35.03 -4.30 -22.47
N GLU A 18 -34.83 -5.03 -23.57
CA GLU A 18 -34.69 -6.50 -23.55
C GLU A 18 -33.46 -6.97 -22.73
N GLU A 19 -32.34 -6.23 -22.79
CA GLU A 19 -31.13 -6.58 -22.05
C GLU A 19 -31.30 -6.35 -20.53
N LYS A 20 -32.09 -5.34 -20.12
CA LYS A 20 -32.43 -5.09 -18.72
C LYS A 20 -33.42 -6.12 -18.15
N GLU A 21 -34.42 -6.56 -18.92
CA GLU A 21 -35.32 -7.64 -18.48
C GLU A 21 -34.58 -8.99 -18.37
N SER A 22 -33.59 -9.26 -19.24
CA SER A 22 -32.79 -10.49 -19.15
C SER A 22 -31.90 -10.55 -17.90
N ILE A 23 -31.40 -9.42 -17.41
CA ILE A 23 -30.55 -9.36 -16.21
C ILE A 23 -31.39 -9.56 -14.94
N MET A 24 -32.58 -8.96 -14.87
CA MET A 24 -33.46 -9.08 -13.70
C MET A 24 -34.04 -10.50 -13.51
N SER A 25 -34.13 -11.30 -14.57
CA SER A 25 -34.57 -12.70 -14.49
C SER A 25 -33.50 -13.63 -13.91
N ALA A 26 -32.20 -13.29 -14.08
CA ALA A 26 -31.08 -14.12 -13.63
C ALA A 26 -30.80 -14.06 -12.12
N GLU A 27 -31.31 -13.05 -11.40
CA GLU A 27 -31.10 -12.89 -9.95
C GLU A 27 -32.14 -13.60 -9.07
N SER A 28 -33.11 -14.32 -9.65
CA SER A 28 -34.25 -14.86 -8.88
C SER A 28 -34.32 -16.38 -8.69
N GLU A 29 -33.35 -17.18 -9.18
CA GLU A 29 -33.36 -18.65 -8.95
C GLU A 29 -32.11 -19.13 -8.17
N GLY A 30 -32.33 -19.46 -6.90
CA GLY A 30 -31.28 -19.63 -5.89
C GLY A 30 -30.67 -21.01 -5.71
N ILE A 31 -29.76 -21.10 -4.72
CA ILE A 31 -29.30 -22.36 -4.12
C ILE A 31 -29.34 -22.25 -2.59
N THR A 32 -29.99 -23.25 -1.99
CA THR A 32 -30.36 -23.40 -0.58
C THR A 32 -29.23 -24.02 0.28
N PRO A 33 -29.22 -23.80 1.61
CA PRO A 33 -28.15 -24.28 2.49
C PRO A 33 -28.37 -25.72 2.99
N LYS A 34 -27.33 -26.56 2.90
CA LYS A 34 -27.27 -27.90 3.52
C LYS A 34 -26.60 -27.85 4.91
N LYS A 35 -27.33 -28.31 5.92
CA LYS A 35 -26.86 -28.59 7.29
C LYS A 35 -25.89 -29.79 7.35
N ARG A 36 -24.86 -29.70 8.19
CA ARG A 36 -24.30 -30.74 9.10
C ARG A 36 -23.25 -30.07 10.01
N LYS A 37 -23.61 -29.75 11.26
CA LYS A 37 -23.47 -30.55 12.49
C LYS A 37 -22.16 -30.22 13.23
N THR A 38 -22.20 -29.19 14.08
CA THR A 38 -21.27 -29.01 15.20
C THR A 38 -22.04 -29.17 16.50
N GLN A 39 -21.46 -29.99 17.37
CA GLN A 39 -21.99 -30.40 18.65
C GLN A 39 -21.87 -29.22 19.64
N SER A 40 -22.98 -28.96 20.32
CA SER A 40 -23.09 -28.22 21.58
C SER A 40 -21.99 -28.63 22.56
N LEU A 41 -21.47 -27.67 23.35
CA LEU A 41 -21.41 -27.82 24.80
C LEU A 41 -21.43 -26.43 25.47
N ASP A 42 -22.36 -26.33 26.42
CA ASP A 42 -22.77 -25.20 27.24
C ASP A 42 -21.71 -24.73 28.24
N SER A 43 -21.79 -23.44 28.54
CA SER A 43 -21.29 -22.81 29.75
C SER A 43 -22.09 -23.25 30.98
N THR A 44 -21.43 -23.62 32.07
CA THR A 44 -22.00 -23.36 33.42
C THR A 44 -20.92 -23.32 34.49
N ALA A 45 -21.06 -22.33 35.36
CA ALA A 45 -20.27 -22.10 36.55
C ALA A 45 -20.52 -23.15 37.64
N ASN A 46 -19.55 -23.23 38.56
CA ASN A 46 -19.73 -23.20 40.03
C ASN A 46 -19.16 -24.41 40.82
N GLU A 47 -18.26 -24.05 41.76
CA GLU A 47 -18.02 -24.61 43.10
C GLU A 47 -17.30 -25.97 43.37
N ARG A 48 -16.23 -25.83 44.19
CA ARG A 48 -15.68 -26.74 45.25
C ARG A 48 -14.97 -28.02 44.73
N THR A 49 -13.85 -28.53 45.28
CA THR A 49 -13.43 -28.80 46.67
C THR A 49 -11.93 -29.17 46.69
N ALA A 50 -11.27 -28.97 47.83
CA ALA A 50 -9.91 -29.42 48.14
C ALA A 50 -9.73 -30.96 48.25
N LEU A 51 -8.56 -31.47 47.84
CA LEU A 51 -7.83 -32.69 48.30
C LEU A 51 -6.53 -32.76 47.47
N THR A 52 -5.33 -32.43 47.96
CA THR A 52 -4.36 -33.21 48.77
C THR A 52 -4.11 -34.64 48.29
N GLU A 53 -2.94 -34.88 47.67
CA GLU A 53 -2.03 -36.05 47.77
C GLU A 53 -1.10 -36.05 46.54
N SER A 54 0.15 -35.62 46.70
CA SER A 54 1.35 -36.42 47.02
C SER A 54 1.89 -37.22 45.82
N ILE A 55 2.95 -36.72 45.20
CA ILE A 55 3.96 -37.54 44.51
C ILE A 55 5.33 -36.97 44.86
N ALA A 56 6.19 -37.91 45.25
CA ALA A 56 7.45 -37.72 45.92
C ALA A 56 8.56 -37.22 44.99
N SER A 57 9.48 -36.50 45.62
CA SER A 57 10.86 -36.31 45.22
C SER A 57 11.59 -37.65 45.10
N ASP A 58 12.28 -37.87 43.99
CA ASP A 58 13.54 -38.60 44.00
C ASP A 58 14.52 -37.86 43.06
N ASP A 59 15.62 -37.50 43.69
CA ASP A 59 16.84 -36.84 43.24
C ASP A 59 17.77 -37.94 42.72
N ASP A 60 18.23 -37.82 41.48
CA ASP A 60 19.47 -38.45 41.03
C ASP A 60 20.02 -37.59 39.88
N GLY A 61 21.09 -36.86 40.21
CA GLY A 61 21.83 -36.03 39.28
C GLY A 61 22.63 -36.89 38.31
N ASP A 62 22.51 -36.54 37.03
CA ASP A 62 23.53 -36.83 36.04
C ASP A 62 23.87 -35.51 35.36
N ASN A 63 25.14 -35.15 35.49
CA ASN A 63 25.72 -33.87 35.14
C ASN A 63 26.54 -34.10 33.89
N ASP A 64 25.93 -33.93 32.72
CA ASP A 64 26.59 -34.02 31.43
C ASP A 64 26.32 -32.74 30.61
N ASP A 65 27.38 -31.93 30.51
CA ASP A 65 27.70 -30.93 29.50
C ASP A 65 26.60 -29.92 29.08
N ASP A 66 26.39 -28.92 29.93
CA ASP A 66 26.03 -27.57 29.46
C ASP A 66 27.28 -26.94 28.81
N ASP A 67 27.62 -27.36 27.59
CA ASP A 67 28.29 -26.45 26.64
C ASP A 67 27.21 -25.44 26.19
N ASP A 68 26.92 -24.49 27.09
CA ASP A 68 26.33 -23.19 26.77
C ASP A 68 27.40 -22.45 25.92
N ASP A 69 27.52 -22.87 24.65
CA ASP A 69 27.95 -21.97 23.60
C ASP A 69 26.87 -20.89 23.52
N ASP A 70 27.01 -19.90 24.40
CA ASP A 70 26.49 -18.55 24.26
C ASP A 70 27.19 -17.94 23.04
N GLU A 71 26.95 -18.53 21.85
CA GLU A 71 27.06 -17.83 20.59
C GLU A 71 26.07 -16.68 20.75
N GLU A 72 26.59 -15.52 21.19
CA GLU A 72 25.93 -14.24 21.03
C GLU A 72 25.29 -14.27 19.66
N ILE A 73 23.96 -14.38 19.62
CA ILE A 73 23.19 -14.31 18.39
C ILE A 73 23.52 -12.93 17.85
N GLN A 74 24.49 -12.91 16.94
CA GLN A 74 25.00 -11.73 16.31
C GLN A 74 23.82 -11.17 15.55
N ASP A 75 23.27 -10.06 16.06
CA ASP A 75 22.07 -9.37 15.59
C ASP A 75 21.89 -9.56 14.07
N ASP A 76 21.06 -10.55 13.69
CA ASP A 76 20.85 -11.00 12.32
C ASP A 76 20.00 -9.95 11.60
N ALA A 77 20.58 -8.76 11.43
CA ALA A 77 19.98 -7.71 10.64
C ALA A 77 19.72 -8.27 9.25
N SER A 78 18.45 -8.25 8.82
CA SER A 78 18.08 -8.69 7.48
C SER A 78 18.93 -7.96 6.45
N ALA A 79 19.19 -8.57 5.30
CA ALA A 79 19.89 -7.91 4.19
C ALA A 79 19.26 -6.54 3.85
N MET A 80 17.94 -6.39 4.09
CA MET A 80 17.23 -5.13 3.98
C MET A 80 17.64 -4.11 5.04
N ASP A 81 17.74 -4.50 6.32
CA ASP A 81 18.09 -3.58 7.42
C ASP A 81 19.54 -3.10 7.32
N ALA A 82 20.46 -4.00 6.94
CA ALA A 82 21.84 -3.65 6.65
C ALA A 82 21.94 -2.69 5.45
N ALA A 83 21.16 -2.93 4.39
CA ALA A 83 21.10 -2.05 3.22
C ALA A 83 20.58 -0.65 3.57
N VAL A 84 19.47 -0.56 4.31
CA VAL A 84 18.88 0.70 4.75
C VAL A 84 19.84 1.48 5.64
N SER A 85 20.46 0.81 6.63
CA SER A 85 21.40 1.44 7.56
C SER A 85 22.69 1.92 6.86
N GLY A 86 23.18 1.14 5.89
CA GLY A 86 24.32 1.53 5.06
C GLY A 86 24.03 2.74 4.17
N LEU A 87 22.87 2.76 3.51
CA LEU A 87 22.41 3.90 2.71
C LEU A 87 22.22 5.15 3.59
N HIS A 88 21.61 5.00 4.76
CA HIS A 88 21.44 6.10 5.71
C HIS A 88 22.80 6.69 6.13
N SER A 89 23.75 5.82 6.46
CA SER A 89 25.12 6.23 6.81
C SER A 89 25.79 7.01 5.68
N LYS A 90 25.59 6.61 4.42
CA LYS A 90 26.10 7.33 3.26
C LYS A 90 25.46 8.71 3.11
N ILE A 91 24.14 8.81 3.29
CA ILE A 91 23.41 10.08 3.24
C ILE A 91 23.99 11.07 4.27
N MET A 92 24.25 10.60 5.49
CA MET A 92 24.73 11.45 6.59
C MET A 92 26.20 11.84 6.47
N ASN A 93 27.05 10.95 5.98
CA ASN A 93 28.51 11.17 5.97
C ASN A 93 29.02 11.80 4.67
N ASP A 94 28.45 11.42 3.53
CA ASP A 94 28.99 11.78 2.21
C ASP A 94 28.19 12.90 1.55
N ASN A 95 26.97 13.18 2.03
CA ASN A 95 26.03 14.16 1.47
C ASN A 95 25.90 14.02 -0.07
N PRO A 96 25.52 12.84 -0.58
CA PRO A 96 25.45 12.58 -2.01
C PRO A 96 24.37 13.44 -2.67
N THR A 97 24.56 13.72 -3.96
CA THR A 97 23.49 14.27 -4.79
C THR A 97 22.36 13.27 -4.97
N ALA A 98 21.18 13.75 -5.37
CA ALA A 98 20.01 12.89 -5.60
C ALA A 98 20.29 11.77 -6.63
N ASP A 99 20.99 12.09 -7.72
CA ASP A 99 21.33 11.11 -8.76
C ASP A 99 22.36 10.07 -8.28
N GLU A 100 23.36 10.49 -7.50
CA GLU A 100 24.33 9.58 -6.88
C GLU A 100 23.63 8.62 -5.90
N LEU A 101 22.69 9.14 -5.12
CA LEU A 101 21.94 8.33 -4.16
C LEU A 101 21.04 7.31 -4.86
N VAL A 102 20.35 7.69 -5.93
CA VAL A 102 19.58 6.74 -6.76
C VAL A 102 20.50 5.68 -7.39
N SER A 103 21.68 6.07 -7.88
CA SER A 103 22.67 5.12 -8.39
C SER A 103 23.15 4.15 -7.31
N GLU A 104 23.39 4.64 -6.10
CA GLU A 104 23.76 3.81 -4.95
C GLU A 104 22.65 2.82 -4.59
N VAL A 105 21.39 3.27 -4.55
CA VAL A 105 20.24 2.41 -4.25
C VAL A 105 20.14 1.26 -5.25
N ARG A 106 20.35 1.52 -6.55
CA ARG A 106 20.42 0.45 -7.57
C ARG A 106 21.55 -0.54 -7.30
N ALA A 107 22.71 -0.03 -6.90
CA ALA A 107 23.88 -0.84 -6.58
C ALA A 107 23.59 -1.73 -5.36
N VAL A 108 23.15 -1.13 -4.24
CA VAL A 108 22.79 -1.83 -3.00
C VAL A 108 21.69 -2.86 -3.24
N GLN A 109 20.62 -2.50 -3.95
CA GLN A 109 19.55 -3.45 -4.33
C GLN A 109 20.13 -4.66 -5.09
N THR A 110 21.09 -4.45 -5.98
CA THR A 110 21.75 -5.54 -6.72
C THR A 110 22.65 -6.38 -5.82
N PHE A 111 23.47 -5.75 -4.98
CA PHE A 111 24.40 -6.44 -4.07
C PHE A 111 23.68 -7.27 -3.02
N CYS A 112 22.56 -6.76 -2.50
CA CYS A 112 21.72 -7.45 -1.52
C CYS A 112 20.72 -8.43 -2.17
N ALA A 113 20.75 -8.59 -3.51
CA ALA A 113 19.83 -9.44 -4.27
C ALA A 113 18.34 -9.17 -4.00
N LEU A 114 18.00 -7.90 -3.73
CA LEU A 114 16.63 -7.49 -3.44
C LEU A 114 15.83 -7.33 -4.74
N PRO A 115 14.51 -7.55 -4.73
CA PRO A 115 13.64 -7.26 -5.88
C PRO A 115 13.71 -5.79 -6.35
N ARG A 116 13.38 -5.53 -7.62
CA ARG A 116 13.46 -4.17 -8.19
C ARG A 116 12.46 -3.21 -7.54
N ASN A 117 11.27 -3.68 -7.20
CA ASN A 117 10.24 -2.92 -6.50
C ASN A 117 10.65 -2.50 -5.07
N GLU A 118 11.75 -3.03 -4.54
CA GLU A 118 12.28 -2.59 -3.24
C GLU A 118 13.11 -1.30 -3.30
N ARG A 119 13.46 -0.80 -4.49
CA ARG A 119 14.30 0.41 -4.63
C ARG A 119 13.70 1.64 -3.96
N ALA A 120 12.40 1.86 -4.18
CA ALA A 120 11.71 3.01 -3.58
C ALA A 120 11.67 2.89 -2.06
N PHE A 121 11.32 1.70 -1.55
CA PHE A 121 11.33 1.43 -0.12
C PHE A 121 12.71 1.64 0.51
N LEU A 122 13.78 1.09 -0.07
CA LEU A 122 15.16 1.23 0.42
C LEU A 122 15.55 2.70 0.59
N LEU A 123 15.29 3.51 -0.43
CA LEU A 123 15.65 4.93 -0.41
C LEU A 123 14.78 5.70 0.59
N LEU A 124 13.47 5.47 0.62
CA LEU A 124 12.57 6.12 1.56
C LEU A 124 12.92 5.77 3.02
N ALA A 125 13.15 4.48 3.31
CA ALA A 125 13.54 4.01 4.63
C ALA A 125 14.89 4.59 5.07
N ALA A 126 15.86 4.74 4.17
CA ALA A 126 17.15 5.35 4.48
C ALA A 126 17.06 6.88 4.66
N LEU A 127 16.25 7.56 3.84
CA LEU A 127 16.06 9.02 3.90
C LEU A 127 15.32 9.43 5.18
N TYR A 128 14.34 8.64 5.61
CA TYR A 128 13.51 8.86 6.80
C TYR A 128 13.83 7.87 7.92
N TYR A 129 15.09 7.43 8.00
CA TYR A 129 15.56 6.46 9.00
C TYR A 129 15.17 6.89 10.42
N GLU A 130 14.50 6.00 11.15
CA GLU A 130 13.95 6.20 12.51
C GLU A 130 12.96 7.38 12.69
N ASP A 131 12.73 8.19 11.65
CA ASP A 131 11.91 9.42 11.66
C ASP A 131 10.92 9.42 10.48
N THR A 132 10.18 8.32 10.34
CA THR A 132 9.18 8.17 9.28
C THR A 132 8.01 9.13 9.44
N GLU A 133 7.77 9.70 10.63
CA GLU A 133 6.74 10.71 10.86
C GLU A 133 7.01 12.03 10.11
N ARG A 134 8.27 12.31 9.72
CA ARG A 134 8.61 13.47 8.88
C ARG A 134 7.92 13.46 7.52
N LEU A 135 7.50 12.28 7.04
CA LEU A 135 6.65 12.13 5.86
C LEU A 135 5.27 12.81 6.00
N LEU A 136 4.83 13.11 7.23
CA LEU A 136 3.61 13.86 7.51
C LEU A 136 3.83 15.39 7.49
N SER A 137 4.81 15.84 6.71
CA SER A 137 5.08 17.25 6.46
C SER A 137 5.54 17.44 5.02
N PRO A 138 5.36 18.64 4.43
CA PRO A 138 5.87 18.92 3.09
C PRO A 138 7.38 18.64 3.01
N PRO A 139 7.86 17.94 1.97
CA PRO A 139 9.28 17.61 1.85
C PRO A 139 10.13 18.88 1.75
N LYS A 140 11.24 18.90 2.47
CA LYS A 140 12.23 19.98 2.36
C LYS A 140 12.88 19.95 0.98
N SER A 141 13.51 21.05 0.56
CA SER A 141 14.12 21.18 -0.78
C SER A 141 15.14 20.06 -1.12
N ALA A 142 15.91 19.57 -0.15
CA ALA A 142 16.82 18.44 -0.35
C ALA A 142 16.05 17.13 -0.58
N ASP A 143 15.13 16.79 0.34
CA ASP A 143 14.28 15.60 0.24
C ASP A 143 13.44 15.62 -1.05
N LYS A 144 12.86 16.76 -1.44
CA LYS A 144 12.11 16.95 -2.70
C LYS A 144 12.97 16.56 -3.92
N GLN A 145 14.23 16.98 -3.98
CA GLN A 145 15.11 16.62 -5.09
C GLN A 145 15.41 15.11 -5.14
N VAL A 146 15.59 14.47 -3.98
CA VAL A 146 15.77 13.01 -3.89
C VAL A 146 14.50 12.28 -4.34
N LEU A 147 13.33 12.73 -3.91
CA LEU A 147 12.04 12.15 -4.30
C LEU A 147 11.78 12.30 -5.80
N ILE A 148 12.12 13.44 -6.41
CA ILE A 148 12.03 13.64 -7.87
C ILE A 148 13.00 12.72 -8.62
N ALA A 149 14.22 12.55 -8.13
CA ALA A 149 15.18 11.62 -8.74
C ALA A 149 14.69 10.16 -8.63
N LEU A 150 14.11 9.79 -7.49
CA LEU A 150 13.50 8.48 -7.29
C LEU A 150 12.29 8.27 -8.21
N LEU A 151 11.41 9.26 -8.36
CA LEU A 151 10.28 9.21 -9.28
C LEU A 151 10.74 8.92 -10.72
N LYS A 152 11.82 9.56 -11.18
CA LYS A 152 12.39 9.30 -12.51
C LYS A 152 12.93 7.87 -12.65
N GLU A 153 13.35 7.26 -11.55
CA GLU A 153 13.90 5.91 -11.52
C GLU A 153 12.82 4.82 -11.51
N CYS A 154 11.79 4.96 -10.67
CA CYS A 154 10.80 3.91 -10.45
C CYS A 154 9.39 4.25 -10.96
N GLY A 155 9.19 5.45 -11.49
CA GLY A 155 7.86 5.95 -11.84
C GLY A 155 6.99 6.22 -10.61
N ALA A 156 5.80 6.77 -10.85
CA ALA A 156 4.85 7.11 -9.79
C ALA A 156 4.38 5.88 -9.01
N ASN A 157 4.00 4.80 -9.72
CA ASN A 157 3.59 3.55 -9.07
C ASN A 157 4.67 3.00 -8.14
N GLY A 158 5.93 2.94 -8.57
CA GLY A 158 7.02 2.45 -7.73
C GLY A 158 7.26 3.33 -6.50
N LEU A 159 7.18 4.66 -6.65
CA LEU A 159 7.32 5.58 -5.52
C LEU A 159 6.17 5.40 -4.52
N ILE A 160 4.94 5.36 -5.00
CA ILE A 160 3.75 5.21 -4.16
C ILE A 160 3.75 3.85 -3.46
N CYS A 161 4.04 2.75 -4.17
CA CYS A 161 4.14 1.42 -3.56
C CYS A 161 5.26 1.32 -2.50
N GLY A 162 6.37 2.06 -2.69
CA GLY A 162 7.39 2.21 -1.66
C GLY A 162 6.86 2.89 -0.40
N LEU A 163 6.05 3.94 -0.56
CA LEU A 163 5.37 4.62 0.56
C LEU A 163 4.32 3.71 1.22
N GLU A 164 3.59 2.90 0.46
CA GLU A 164 2.65 1.92 1.01
C GLU A 164 3.36 0.95 1.94
N LYS A 165 4.53 0.42 1.54
CA LYS A 165 5.33 -0.46 2.40
C LYS A 165 5.80 0.25 3.67
N ILE A 166 6.24 1.51 3.57
CA ILE A 166 6.56 2.30 4.77
C ILE A 166 5.33 2.41 5.68
N ALA A 167 4.16 2.72 5.12
CA ALA A 167 2.95 2.99 5.88
C ALA A 167 2.27 1.75 6.47
N THR A 168 2.61 0.55 6.00
CA THR A 168 1.95 -0.71 6.40
C THR A 168 2.89 -1.64 7.15
N VAL A 169 4.17 -1.69 6.76
CA VAL A 169 5.18 -2.60 7.31
C VAL A 169 6.10 -1.90 8.31
N THR A 170 6.58 -0.69 7.99
CA THR A 170 7.56 0.02 8.84
C THR A 170 6.89 0.84 9.93
N ASN A 171 5.85 1.60 9.60
CA ASN A 171 5.13 2.44 10.53
C ASN A 171 3.63 2.47 10.19
N SER A 172 2.88 1.54 10.80
CA SER A 172 1.43 1.40 10.60
C SER A 172 0.60 2.60 11.06
N LEU A 173 1.18 3.53 11.84
CA LEU A 173 0.50 4.78 12.23
C LEU A 173 0.33 5.74 11.03
N LEU A 174 1.07 5.52 9.93
CA LEU A 174 0.97 6.31 8.72
C LEU A 174 -0.18 5.84 7.80
N ALA A 175 -0.60 4.57 7.85
CA ALA A 175 -1.69 4.06 7.03
C ALA A 175 -2.98 4.92 7.05
N PRO A 176 -3.54 5.32 8.20
CA PRO A 176 -4.72 6.20 8.22
C PRO A 176 -4.44 7.63 7.73
N LYS A 177 -3.16 8.02 7.62
CA LYS A 177 -2.71 9.34 7.16
C LYS A 177 -2.13 9.29 5.74
N PHE A 178 -2.19 8.14 5.07
CA PHE A 178 -1.67 7.96 3.72
C PHE A 178 -2.20 8.99 2.71
N PRO A 179 -3.47 9.42 2.74
CA PRO A 179 -3.97 10.46 1.83
C PRO A 179 -3.29 11.81 2.06
N ILE A 180 -2.96 12.15 3.32
CA ILE A 180 -2.23 13.37 3.67
C ILE A 180 -0.80 13.32 3.13
N LEU A 181 -0.19 12.15 3.24
CA LEU A 181 1.14 11.82 2.71
C LEU A 181 1.19 12.08 1.19
N LEU A 182 0.23 11.54 0.43
CA LEU A 182 0.12 11.79 -1.01
C LEU A 182 -0.17 13.25 -1.33
N LYS A 183 -1.02 13.91 -0.54
CA LYS A 183 -1.29 15.34 -0.70
C LYS A 183 -0.02 16.18 -0.53
N PHE A 184 0.86 15.87 0.43
CA PHE A 184 2.13 16.61 0.57
C PHE A 184 3.06 16.44 -0.63
N LEU A 185 3.03 15.28 -1.30
CA LEU A 185 3.80 15.06 -2.52
C LEU A 185 3.17 15.77 -3.72
N TYR A 186 1.84 15.82 -3.80
CA TYR A 186 1.12 16.60 -4.80
C TYR A 186 1.37 18.10 -4.65
N ASP A 187 1.11 18.67 -3.46
CA ASP A 187 1.31 20.10 -3.16
C ASP A 187 2.77 20.55 -3.35
N ALA A 188 3.71 19.62 -3.24
CA ALA A 188 5.13 19.87 -3.42
C ALA A 188 5.62 19.58 -4.85
N ASP A 189 4.75 19.42 -5.85
CA ASP A 189 5.09 19.10 -7.24
C ASP A 189 6.03 17.88 -7.39
N VAL A 190 5.89 16.89 -6.51
CA VAL A 190 6.60 15.61 -6.64
C VAL A 190 5.72 14.64 -7.43
N LEU A 191 4.44 14.55 -7.12
CA LEU A 191 3.47 13.73 -7.86
C LEU A 191 2.47 14.62 -8.58
N GLU A 192 2.21 14.30 -9.83
CA GLU A 192 1.20 14.99 -10.64
C GLU A 192 -0.17 14.33 -10.45
N GLU A 193 -1.24 15.07 -10.72
CA GLU A 193 -2.61 14.56 -10.61
C GLU A 193 -2.83 13.29 -11.43
N GLN A 194 -2.46 13.33 -12.72
CA GLN A 194 -2.61 12.19 -13.63
C GLN A 194 -1.91 10.93 -13.10
N GLN A 195 -0.76 11.10 -12.44
CA GLN A 195 -0.01 9.99 -11.85
C GLN A 195 -0.75 9.36 -10.67
N LEU A 196 -1.38 10.18 -9.82
CA LEU A 196 -2.17 9.73 -8.67
C LEU A 196 -3.47 9.05 -9.13
N LEU A 197 -4.18 9.64 -10.09
CA LEU A 197 -5.39 9.06 -10.66
C LEU A 197 -5.10 7.73 -11.38
N GLN A 198 -3.99 7.67 -12.13
CA GLN A 198 -3.57 6.45 -12.82
C GLN A 198 -3.20 5.34 -11.82
N TRP A 199 -2.40 5.66 -10.79
CA TRP A 199 -2.06 4.70 -9.74
C TRP A 199 -3.33 4.16 -9.06
N TYR A 200 -4.26 5.03 -8.70
CA TYR A 200 -5.47 4.64 -7.98
C TYR A 200 -6.41 3.73 -8.81
N LYS A 201 -6.47 3.95 -10.12
CA LYS A 201 -7.29 3.16 -11.05
C LYS A 201 -6.60 1.87 -11.51
N ALA A 202 -5.30 1.75 -11.31
CA ALA A 202 -4.52 0.60 -11.75
C ALA A 202 -4.60 -0.58 -10.78
N GLU A 203 -4.62 -1.79 -11.32
CA GLU A 203 -4.31 -2.99 -10.54
C GLU A 203 -2.78 -3.13 -10.47
N PRO A 204 -2.17 -3.18 -9.27
CA PRO A 204 -0.72 -3.25 -9.15
C PRO A 204 -0.20 -4.60 -9.65
N ASN A 205 0.88 -4.59 -10.43
CA ASN A 205 1.59 -5.82 -10.74
C ASN A 205 2.49 -6.19 -9.56
N ARG A 206 2.19 -7.29 -8.85
CA ARG A 206 2.96 -7.69 -7.65
C ARG A 206 4.44 -8.01 -7.93
N ASP A 207 4.77 -8.44 -9.14
CA ASP A 207 6.15 -8.78 -9.49
C ASP A 207 6.99 -7.54 -9.85
N ILE A 208 6.33 -6.41 -10.15
CA ILE A 208 6.97 -5.23 -10.74
C ILE A 208 6.83 -3.99 -9.84
N ASP A 209 5.66 -3.80 -9.23
CA ASP A 209 5.26 -2.56 -8.59
C ASP A 209 5.19 -2.70 -7.06
N LEU A 210 4.41 -3.67 -6.57
CA LEU A 210 4.06 -3.76 -5.16
C LEU A 210 5.01 -4.70 -4.39
N PRO A 211 5.76 -4.20 -3.39
CA PRO A 211 6.64 -5.06 -2.59
C PRO A 211 5.89 -6.23 -1.94
N GLU A 212 6.53 -7.40 -1.88
CA GLU A 212 5.93 -8.64 -1.38
C GLU A 212 5.38 -8.53 0.05
N ALA A 213 6.03 -7.71 0.88
CA ALA A 213 5.61 -7.48 2.26
C ALA A 213 4.27 -6.72 2.39
N VAL A 214 3.78 -6.08 1.33
CA VAL A 214 2.50 -5.36 1.33
C VAL A 214 1.37 -6.31 0.92
N SER A 215 0.51 -6.64 1.88
CA SER A 215 -0.63 -7.52 1.62
C SER A 215 -1.72 -6.86 0.77
N ASP A 216 -2.51 -7.66 0.06
CA ASP A 216 -3.70 -7.23 -0.69
C ASP A 216 -4.68 -6.45 0.19
N SER A 217 -4.84 -6.88 1.45
CA SER A 217 -5.70 -6.20 2.41
C SER A 217 -5.17 -4.83 2.81
N ASP A 218 -3.85 -4.69 2.99
CA ASP A 218 -3.24 -3.42 3.35
C ASP A 218 -3.34 -2.43 2.18
N HIS A 219 -2.98 -2.86 0.98
CA HIS A 219 -3.13 -2.07 -0.24
C HIS A 219 -4.59 -1.61 -0.42
N SER A 220 -5.56 -2.52 -0.31
CA SER A 220 -6.99 -2.19 -0.40
C SER A 220 -7.45 -1.21 0.67
N ALA A 221 -6.92 -1.32 1.89
CA ALA A 221 -7.23 -0.39 2.98
C ALA A 221 -6.69 1.02 2.70
N LEU A 222 -5.48 1.12 2.13
CA LEU A 222 -4.89 2.40 1.72
C LEU A 222 -5.69 3.04 0.58
N LEU A 223 -6.09 2.28 -0.45
CA LEU A 223 -6.96 2.80 -1.51
C LEU A 223 -8.27 3.34 -0.93
N LYS A 224 -8.93 2.57 -0.05
CA LYS A 224 -10.16 3.02 0.60
C LYS A 224 -9.97 4.30 1.42
N ALA A 225 -8.86 4.44 2.14
CA ALA A 225 -8.54 5.64 2.89
C ALA A 225 -8.28 6.85 1.97
N THR A 226 -7.73 6.60 0.78
CA THR A 226 -7.32 7.63 -0.20
C THR A 226 -8.46 8.12 -1.08
N LEU A 227 -9.57 7.38 -1.17
CA LEU A 227 -10.74 7.75 -1.98
C LEU A 227 -11.18 9.22 -1.84
N PRO A 228 -11.29 9.84 -0.65
CA PRO A 228 -11.68 11.25 -0.54
C PRO A 228 -10.70 12.21 -1.21
N PHE A 229 -9.39 11.91 -1.15
CA PHE A 229 -8.36 12.72 -1.81
C PHE A 229 -8.41 12.57 -3.33
N ILE A 230 -8.67 11.35 -3.82
CA ILE A 230 -8.82 11.10 -5.26
C ILE A 230 -10.04 11.83 -5.82
N LYS A 231 -11.18 11.80 -5.12
CA LYS A 231 -12.37 12.57 -5.52
C LYS A 231 -12.10 14.05 -5.57
N TRP A 232 -11.38 14.58 -4.58
CA TRP A 232 -10.99 15.98 -4.57
C TRP A 232 -10.10 16.36 -5.77
N LEU A 233 -9.21 15.46 -6.21
CA LEU A 233 -8.42 15.67 -7.43
C LEU A 233 -9.30 15.67 -8.68
N GLU A 234 -10.24 14.71 -8.79
CA GLU A 234 -11.14 14.62 -9.96
C GLU A 234 -12.09 15.83 -10.06
N GLU A 235 -12.59 16.34 -8.94
CA GLU A 235 -13.49 17.51 -8.89
C GLU A 235 -12.77 18.83 -9.22
N ALA A 236 -11.45 18.93 -8.96
CA ALA A 236 -10.69 20.15 -9.21
C ALA A 236 -10.50 20.49 -10.70
N ASP A 237 -10.54 19.49 -11.58
CA ASP A 237 -10.38 19.67 -13.04
C ASP A 237 -11.73 19.98 -13.73
N GLU A 238 -12.86 19.65 -13.10
CA GLU A 238 -14.22 19.91 -13.64
C GLU A 238 -14.69 21.37 -13.45
N GLU A 239 -14.05 22.16 -12.57
CA GLU A 239 -14.43 23.57 -12.31
C GLU A 239 -13.79 24.60 -13.28
N ASP A 240 -12.82 24.21 -14.10
CA ASP A 240 -12.07 25.12 -15.01
C ASP A 240 -12.60 25.11 -16.47
N ASP A 241 -13.63 24.32 -16.79
CA ASP A 241 -14.16 24.13 -18.16
C ASP A 241 -15.58 24.74 -18.37
N ASP A 242 -16.05 25.59 -17.45
CA ASP A 242 -17.45 26.08 -17.39
C ASP A 242 -17.55 27.63 -17.32
N ASP A 243 -16.68 28.37 -18.04
CA ASP A 243 -16.72 29.86 -18.09
C ASP A 243 -16.39 30.44 -19.49
N ASP A 244 -17.03 29.92 -20.54
CA ASP A 244 -17.00 30.51 -21.89
C ASP A 244 -18.36 30.33 -22.60
N ASP A 245 -19.44 30.87 -22.00
CA ASP A 245 -20.73 31.00 -22.68
C ASP A 245 -21.35 32.40 -22.45
N ASP A 246 -21.38 33.15 -23.55
CA ASP A 246 -22.27 34.27 -23.90
C ASP A 246 -22.33 35.52 -23.00
N ASP A 247 -21.63 36.58 -23.44
CA ASP A 247 -22.13 37.96 -23.33
C ASP A 247 -21.58 38.82 -24.49
N ASP A 248 -22.02 38.50 -25.72
CA ASP A 248 -21.84 39.34 -26.91
C ASP A 248 -23.22 39.66 -27.51
N ASP A 249 -24.01 40.45 -26.77
CA ASP A 249 -25.28 41.03 -27.24
C ASP A 249 -25.26 42.58 -27.08
N ASP A 250 -25.33 43.25 -28.24
CA ASP A 250 -25.92 44.58 -28.52
C ASP A 250 -25.14 45.90 -28.24
N ASP A 251 -24.43 46.44 -29.26
CA ASP A 251 -24.56 47.84 -29.79
C ASP A 251 -23.87 48.05 -31.16
#